data_AF-A0A356KHU1-F1
#
_entry.id   AF-A0A356KHU1-F1
#
_cell.length_a   1.000
_cell.length_b   1.000
_cell.length_c   1.000
_cell.angle_alpha   90.00
_cell.angle_beta   90.00
_cell.angle_gamma   90.00
#
_symmetry.space_group_name_H-M   'P 1'
#
loop_
_entity.id
_entity.type
_entity.pdbx_description
1 polymer ?
#
loop_
_entity_poly.entity_id
_entity_poly.type
_entity_poly.pdbx_seq_one_letter_code
_entity_poly.pdbx_strand_id
1 'polypeptide(L)'
;LAPTQQAATPPPNQRRPERKRGAAGKAGSDPNRWWICCDPLPPIPLDPSSATITLGRSPAADVVLPHSQVSRVHGKIKILGPGFYRYEDNGSSNGSILNGEKTDKARLKVGDVLTLGPYEIEIHSHETLEQRQKERPNEEELEGDHTRVVENAPQAAMTGRLNEVPITEILQGLEFNRKTGTLVIQSRAGKGRLTVAEGHPIQAKFADLHHDDALIAIAGLIEGSFQFSASVEPAEPMFRATITACLLEATRRQDEGE
;
A
#
# COMPACT_ATOMS: atom_id res chain seq x y z
N LEU A 1 9.72 54.25 -55.01
CA LEU A 1 9.36 52.83 -55.24
C LEU A 1 10.04 51.99 -54.17
N ALA A 2 9.33 51.70 -53.10
CA ALA A 2 9.77 50.83 -52.01
C ALA A 2 8.64 49.82 -51.77
N PRO A 3 8.90 48.50 -51.82
CA PRO A 3 7.89 47.52 -51.45
C PRO A 3 8.10 47.00 -50.02
N THR A 4 6.99 46.98 -49.31
CA THR A 4 6.70 46.45 -47.98
C THR A 4 7.01 44.95 -47.88
N GLN A 5 7.75 44.52 -46.85
CA GLN A 5 7.94 43.11 -46.51
C GLN A 5 6.80 42.63 -45.59
N GLN A 6 6.11 41.56 -46.00
CA GLN A 6 5.14 40.83 -45.18
C GLN A 6 5.84 39.76 -44.33
N ALA A 7 5.42 39.67 -43.07
CA ALA A 7 5.92 38.72 -42.07
C ALA A 7 5.40 37.30 -42.34
N ALA A 8 6.31 36.32 -42.28
CA ALA A 8 6.03 34.89 -42.43
C ALA A 8 5.67 34.24 -41.08
N THR A 9 4.57 33.48 -41.07
CA THR A 9 4.10 32.66 -39.95
C THR A 9 4.99 31.41 -39.76
N PRO A 10 5.33 31.00 -38.52
CA PRO A 10 6.13 29.80 -38.30
C PRO A 10 5.32 28.49 -38.50
N PRO A 11 5.97 27.39 -38.91
CA PRO A 11 5.32 26.11 -39.18
C PRO A 11 4.88 25.39 -37.88
N PRO A 12 3.87 24.50 -37.96
CA PRO A 12 3.33 23.80 -36.80
C PRO A 12 4.29 22.75 -36.24
N ASN A 13 4.28 22.72 -34.91
CA ASN A 13 5.15 22.00 -33.97
C ASN A 13 5.27 20.49 -34.28
N GLN A 14 6.51 20.02 -34.41
CA GLN A 14 6.85 18.62 -34.60
C GLN A 14 6.47 17.80 -33.36
N ARG A 15 5.71 16.73 -33.60
CA ARG A 15 5.28 15.77 -32.58
C ARG A 15 6.52 15.14 -31.92
N ARG A 16 6.64 15.36 -30.62
CA ARG A 16 7.58 14.67 -29.72
C ARG A 16 7.30 13.15 -29.80
N PRO A 17 8.30 12.28 -29.97
CA PRO A 17 8.04 10.85 -30.14
C PRO A 17 7.50 10.26 -28.85
N GLU A 18 6.33 9.63 -28.94
CA GLU A 18 5.78 8.74 -27.93
C GLU A 18 6.81 7.67 -27.60
N ARG A 19 7.34 7.69 -26.36
CA ARG A 19 8.14 6.59 -25.84
C ARG A 19 7.21 5.39 -25.68
N LYS A 20 7.29 4.49 -26.67
CA LYS A 20 6.72 3.14 -26.64
C LYS A 20 6.94 2.51 -25.26
N ARG A 21 5.84 2.17 -24.58
CA ARG A 21 5.85 1.18 -23.50
C ARG A 21 6.34 -0.13 -24.10
N GLY A 22 7.64 -0.37 -23.97
CA GLY A 22 8.27 -1.64 -24.28
C GLY A 22 7.75 -2.68 -23.30
N ALA A 23 7.42 -3.84 -23.85
CA ALA A 23 6.89 -5.02 -23.18
C ALA A 23 7.59 -5.32 -21.85
N ALA A 24 6.78 -5.76 -20.87
CA ALA A 24 7.24 -6.47 -19.69
C ALA A 24 8.01 -7.73 -20.12
N GLY A 25 9.31 -7.58 -20.33
CA GLY A 25 10.23 -8.71 -20.45
C GLY A 25 10.33 -9.35 -19.07
N LYS A 26 10.11 -10.67 -19.01
CA LYS A 26 10.36 -11.50 -17.83
C LYS A 26 11.74 -11.16 -17.27
N ALA A 27 11.78 -10.44 -16.15
CA ALA A 27 13.02 -10.10 -15.49
C ALA A 27 13.62 -11.39 -14.93
N GLY A 28 14.74 -11.83 -15.52
CA GLY A 28 15.59 -12.83 -14.91
C GLY A 28 15.97 -12.37 -13.50
N SER A 29 15.83 -13.26 -12.52
CA SER A 29 16.20 -13.07 -11.13
C SER A 29 17.70 -12.73 -11.04
N ASP A 30 18.03 -11.45 -10.92
CA ASP A 30 19.37 -11.03 -10.53
C ASP A 30 19.55 -11.38 -9.04
N PRO A 31 20.41 -12.36 -8.69
CA PRO A 31 20.58 -12.81 -7.32
C PRO A 31 21.14 -11.73 -6.40
N ASN A 32 21.69 -10.64 -6.95
CA ASN A 32 22.27 -9.55 -6.18
C ASN A 32 21.34 -8.33 -6.05
N ARG A 33 20.08 -8.46 -6.48
CA ARG A 33 19.09 -7.38 -6.39
C ARG A 33 18.53 -7.25 -4.97
N TRP A 34 18.53 -6.02 -4.47
CA TRP A 34 17.93 -5.68 -3.17
C TRP A 34 16.50 -5.19 -3.34
N TRP A 35 15.76 -5.21 -2.24
CA TRP A 35 14.34 -4.93 -2.18
C TRP A 35 14.01 -4.02 -1.01
N ILE A 36 13.01 -3.16 -1.22
CA ILE A 36 12.35 -2.41 -0.16
C ILE A 36 11.11 -3.20 0.27
N CYS A 37 11.00 -3.49 1.57
CA CYS A 37 9.79 -4.02 2.19
C CYS A 37 9.24 -2.97 3.14
N CYS A 38 8.02 -2.52 2.87
CA CYS A 38 7.33 -1.59 3.74
C CYS A 38 5.90 -2.10 3.81
N ASP A 39 5.59 -2.91 4.82
CA ASP A 39 4.27 -3.51 4.91
C ASP A 39 3.19 -2.42 4.91
N PRO A 40 2.10 -2.60 4.15
CA PRO A 40 1.73 -3.79 3.37
C PRO A 40 2.10 -3.73 1.87
N LEU A 41 3.01 -2.86 1.44
CA LEU A 41 3.44 -2.77 0.04
C LEU A 41 4.12 -4.07 -0.42
N PRO A 42 3.84 -4.57 -1.63
CA PRO A 42 4.62 -5.68 -2.18
C PRO A 42 6.10 -5.29 -2.21
N PRO A 43 7.04 -6.24 -2.04
CA PRO A 43 8.46 -5.93 -2.12
C PRO A 43 8.78 -5.16 -3.39
N ILE A 44 9.43 -4.00 -3.26
CA ILE A 44 9.74 -3.11 -4.38
C ILE A 44 11.22 -3.32 -4.74
N PRO A 45 11.53 -3.73 -5.98
CA PRO A 45 12.91 -3.99 -6.37
C PRO A 45 13.71 -2.69 -6.49
N LEU A 46 14.91 -2.67 -5.90
CA LEU A 46 15.91 -1.63 -6.12
C LEU A 46 16.66 -1.90 -7.42
N ASP A 47 16.00 -1.70 -8.56
CA ASP A 47 16.54 -1.97 -9.90
C ASP A 47 17.80 -1.12 -10.18
N PRO A 48 18.97 -1.74 -10.45
CA PRO A 48 20.19 -1.04 -10.87
C PRO A 48 20.02 -0.12 -12.08
N SER A 49 19.01 -0.38 -12.92
CA SER A 49 18.68 0.41 -14.11
C SER A 49 17.97 1.73 -13.78
N SER A 50 17.42 1.86 -12.57
CA SER A 50 16.86 3.11 -12.08
C SER A 50 17.96 3.93 -11.39
N ALA A 51 18.05 5.22 -11.68
CA ALA A 51 19.05 6.07 -11.02
C ALA A 51 18.65 6.41 -9.57
N THR A 52 17.35 6.46 -9.27
CA THR A 52 16.81 6.91 -7.99
C THR A 52 15.38 6.41 -7.81
N ILE A 53 15.01 6.09 -6.57
CA ILE A 53 13.65 5.78 -6.13
C ILE A 53 13.25 6.81 -5.09
N THR A 54 12.09 7.44 -5.26
CA THR A 54 11.57 8.49 -4.39
C THR A 54 10.56 7.92 -3.38
N LEU A 55 10.61 8.43 -2.15
CA LEU A 55 9.75 8.04 -1.03
C LEU A 55 8.96 9.28 -0.56
N GLY A 56 7.65 9.17 -0.40
CA GLY A 56 6.87 10.28 0.13
C GLY A 56 5.36 10.10 0.07
N ARG A 57 4.60 11.02 0.68
CA ARG A 57 3.14 10.95 0.68
C ARG A 57 2.48 11.32 -0.65
N SER A 58 3.24 11.92 -1.56
CA SER A 58 2.70 12.31 -2.87
C SER A 58 2.41 11.07 -3.71
N PRO A 59 1.28 11.00 -4.43
CA PRO A 59 1.02 9.92 -5.38
C PRO A 59 2.00 9.91 -6.56
N ALA A 60 2.83 10.95 -6.71
CA ALA A 60 3.89 11.02 -7.71
C ALA A 60 5.24 10.43 -7.23
N ALA A 61 5.35 9.98 -5.97
CA ALA A 61 6.54 9.28 -5.49
C ALA A 61 6.53 7.81 -5.97
N ASP A 62 7.70 7.21 -6.14
CA ASP A 62 7.84 5.81 -6.55
C ASP A 62 7.34 4.86 -5.45
N VAL A 63 7.63 5.20 -4.20
CA VAL A 63 7.11 4.54 -3.00
C VAL A 63 6.20 5.53 -2.28
N VAL A 64 4.89 5.31 -2.43
CA VAL A 64 3.85 6.19 -1.88
C VAL A 64 3.58 5.79 -0.43
N LEU A 65 3.82 6.73 0.48
CA LEU A 65 3.66 6.59 1.93
C LEU A 65 2.63 7.62 2.42
N PRO A 66 1.32 7.37 2.23
CA PRO A 66 0.26 8.38 2.33
C PRO A 66 -0.07 8.75 3.78
N HIS A 67 0.85 9.41 4.47
CA HIS A 67 0.67 9.86 5.84
C HIS A 67 1.06 11.33 6.03
N SER A 68 0.37 12.02 6.93
CA SER A 68 0.57 13.45 7.19
C SER A 68 1.98 13.77 7.72
N GLN A 69 2.55 12.86 8.51
CA GLN A 69 3.92 12.96 9.02
C GLN A 69 5.00 12.68 7.96
N VAL A 70 4.62 12.27 6.76
CA VAL A 70 5.54 12.08 5.64
C VAL A 70 5.43 13.28 4.70
N SER A 71 6.56 13.86 4.31
CA SER A 71 6.57 14.95 3.31
C SER A 71 6.16 14.46 1.93
N ARG A 72 5.66 15.36 1.07
CA ARG A 72 5.22 15.02 -0.31
C ARG A 72 6.31 14.27 -1.08
N VAL A 73 7.53 14.79 -0.99
CA VAL A 73 8.76 14.09 -1.37
C VAL A 73 9.62 14.12 -0.12
N HIS A 74 9.64 13.00 0.62
CA HIS A 74 10.31 12.91 1.92
C HIS A 74 11.81 12.66 1.75
N GLY A 75 12.15 11.70 0.91
CA GLY A 75 13.53 11.36 0.62
C GLY A 75 13.63 10.51 -0.63
N LYS A 76 14.84 10.07 -0.92
CA LYS A 76 15.13 9.25 -2.09
C LYS A 76 16.26 8.28 -1.84
N ILE A 77 16.17 7.11 -2.45
CA ILE A 77 17.24 6.12 -2.48
C ILE A 77 17.94 6.28 -3.82
N LYS A 78 19.21 6.69 -3.79
CA LYS A 78 20.09 6.68 -4.96
C LYS A 78 20.70 5.30 -5.13
N ILE A 79 20.67 4.85 -6.38
CA ILE A 79 21.24 3.58 -6.80
C ILE A 79 22.57 3.90 -7.48
N LEU A 80 23.67 3.66 -6.77
CA LEU A 80 25.02 4.03 -7.23
C LEU A 80 25.74 2.86 -7.92
N GLY A 81 25.17 1.66 -7.81
CA GLY A 81 25.65 0.42 -8.41
C GLY A 81 25.03 -0.79 -7.71
N PRO A 82 25.29 -2.02 -8.20
CA PRO A 82 24.81 -3.25 -7.55
C PRO A 82 25.26 -3.32 -6.08
N GLY A 83 24.33 -3.47 -5.15
CA GLY A 83 24.62 -3.51 -3.71
C GLY A 83 25.11 -2.19 -3.09
N PHE A 84 25.06 -1.07 -3.83
CA PHE A 84 25.50 0.23 -3.34
C PHE A 84 24.37 1.26 -3.43
N TYR A 85 23.58 1.29 -2.35
CA TYR A 85 22.40 2.13 -2.22
C TYR A 85 22.61 3.20 -1.14
N ARG A 86 22.09 4.40 -1.38
CA ARG A 86 22.18 5.51 -0.42
C ARG A 86 20.85 6.22 -0.27
N TYR A 87 20.38 6.33 0.95
CA TYR A 87 19.26 7.20 1.29
C TYR A 87 19.71 8.66 1.40
N GLU A 88 18.87 9.58 0.91
CA GLU A 88 19.00 11.03 1.07
C GLU A 88 17.62 11.62 1.43
N ASP A 89 17.50 12.23 2.60
CA ASP A 89 16.35 13.04 3.00
C ASP A 89 16.29 14.32 2.14
N ASN A 90 15.07 14.79 1.86
CA ASN A 90 14.80 15.94 1.00
C ASN A 90 14.28 17.15 1.80
N GLY A 91 14.79 17.36 3.02
CA GLY A 91 14.33 18.43 3.91
C GLY A 91 12.93 18.13 4.45
N SER A 92 12.70 16.88 4.85
CA SER A 92 11.43 16.43 5.38
C SER A 92 11.08 17.14 6.70
N SER A 93 9.77 17.29 6.98
CA SER A 93 9.33 18.05 8.16
C SER A 93 9.64 17.35 9.47
N ASN A 94 9.64 16.01 9.49
CA ASN A 94 9.86 15.21 10.70
C ASN A 94 11.24 14.53 10.74
N GLY A 95 12.02 14.67 9.67
CA GLY A 95 13.27 13.96 9.49
C GLY A 95 13.08 12.48 9.17
N SER A 96 14.19 11.82 8.89
CA SER A 96 14.28 10.39 8.66
C SER A 96 15.08 9.72 9.77
N ILE A 97 14.75 8.48 10.12
CA ILE A 97 15.43 7.71 11.16
C ILE A 97 15.92 6.40 10.53
N LEU A 98 17.19 6.04 10.71
CA LEU A 98 17.75 4.76 10.27
C LEU A 98 18.23 3.99 11.51
N ASN A 99 17.69 2.79 11.73
CA ASN A 99 18.03 1.94 12.88
C ASN A 99 17.95 2.67 14.24
N GLY A 100 16.99 3.58 14.39
CA GLY A 100 16.79 4.37 15.61
C GLY A 100 17.53 5.72 15.67
N GLU A 101 18.43 6.01 14.73
CA GLU A 101 19.19 7.27 14.70
C GLU A 101 18.73 8.21 13.59
N LYS A 102 18.58 9.52 13.88
CA LYS A 102 18.21 10.51 12.86
C LYS A 102 19.29 10.61 11.79
N THR A 103 18.86 10.69 10.53
CA THR A 103 19.79 10.78 9.40
C THR A 103 19.23 11.61 8.26
N ASP A 104 20.10 12.41 7.64
CA ASP A 104 19.80 13.12 6.40
C ASP A 104 20.37 12.38 5.18
N LYS A 105 21.45 11.60 5.38
CA LYS A 105 22.12 10.81 4.35
C LYS A 105 22.77 9.59 4.97
N ALA A 106 22.45 8.41 4.44
CA ALA A 106 23.04 7.17 4.91
C ALA A 106 23.20 6.14 3.79
N ARG A 107 24.31 5.39 3.84
CA ARG A 107 24.47 4.20 3.00
C ARG A 107 23.61 3.09 3.58
N LEU A 108 22.78 2.47 2.75
CA LEU A 108 21.89 1.39 3.14
C LEU A 108 22.63 0.04 3.10
N LYS A 109 22.24 -0.86 3.99
CA LYS A 109 22.66 -2.25 4.08
C LYS A 109 21.43 -3.16 4.17
N VAL A 110 21.60 -4.42 3.81
CA VAL A 110 20.58 -5.45 4.05
C VAL A 110 20.33 -5.58 5.56
N GLY A 111 19.06 -5.64 5.95
CA GLY A 111 18.60 -5.65 7.34
C GLY A 111 18.36 -4.26 7.94
N ASP A 112 18.74 -3.17 7.27
CA ASP A 112 18.47 -1.82 7.76
C ASP A 112 16.97 -1.52 7.78
N VAL A 113 16.55 -0.77 8.81
CA VAL A 113 15.19 -0.27 8.98
C VAL A 113 15.21 1.26 8.90
N LEU A 114 14.60 1.81 7.84
CA LEU A 114 14.40 3.23 7.65
C LEU A 114 12.97 3.61 8.06
N THR A 115 12.84 4.48 9.06
CA THR A 115 11.54 4.94 9.57
C THR A 115 11.21 6.33 9.05
N LEU A 116 10.08 6.48 8.37
CA LEU A 116 9.55 7.75 7.85
C LEU A 116 8.12 7.95 8.37
N GLY A 117 7.93 8.81 9.38
CA GLY A 117 6.65 8.90 10.09
C GLY A 117 6.30 7.54 10.72
N PRO A 118 5.10 6.98 10.46
CA PRO A 118 4.70 5.67 11.00
C PRO A 118 5.21 4.46 10.18
N TYR A 119 5.89 4.70 9.06
CA TYR A 119 6.32 3.61 8.16
C TYR A 119 7.71 3.12 8.54
N GLU A 120 7.84 1.80 8.69
CA GLU A 120 9.12 1.10 8.82
C GLU A 120 9.45 0.42 7.48
N ILE A 121 10.60 0.77 6.93
CA ILE A 121 11.03 0.38 5.60
C ILE A 121 12.29 -0.47 5.73
N GLU A 122 12.14 -1.76 5.52
CA GLU A 122 13.21 -2.74 5.64
C GLU A 122 13.92 -2.97 4.31
N ILE A 123 15.24 -3.10 4.36
CA ILE A 123 16.07 -3.41 3.18
C ILE A 123 16.40 -4.89 3.16
N HIS A 124 15.98 -5.59 2.12
CA HIS A 124 16.20 -7.03 1.97
C HIS A 124 17.09 -7.35 0.77
N SER A 125 17.88 -8.42 0.88
CA SER A 125 18.50 -9.05 -0.29
C SER A 125 17.54 -10.03 -0.95
N HIS A 126 17.87 -10.53 -2.14
CA HIS A 126 17.13 -11.62 -2.77
C HIS A 126 17.01 -12.84 -1.84
N GLU A 127 18.12 -13.29 -1.24
CA GLU A 127 18.17 -14.44 -0.33
C GLU A 127 17.31 -14.24 0.93
N THR A 128 17.39 -13.05 1.53
CA THR A 128 16.62 -12.70 2.74
C THR A 128 15.12 -12.68 2.45
N LEU A 129 14.71 -12.20 1.27
CA LEU A 129 13.32 -12.26 0.85
C LEU A 129 12.83 -13.69 0.67
N GLU A 130 13.57 -14.55 -0.03
CA GLU A 130 13.17 -15.94 -0.27
C GLU A 130 12.98 -16.72 1.05
N GLN A 131 13.83 -16.46 2.06
CA GLN A 131 13.68 -17.02 3.41
C GLN A 131 12.42 -16.48 4.09
N ARG A 132 12.19 -15.16 4.06
CA ARG A 132 10.96 -14.52 4.57
C ARG A 132 9.70 -15.13 3.94
N GLN A 133 9.73 -15.48 2.66
CA GLN A 133 8.58 -16.06 1.96
C GLN A 133 8.36 -17.54 2.32
N LYS A 134 9.43 -18.31 2.56
CA LYS A 134 9.36 -19.73 3.00
C LYS A 134 8.95 -19.90 4.47
N GLU A 135 9.27 -18.94 5.32
CA GLU A 135 8.91 -18.95 6.75
C GLU A 135 7.52 -18.39 7.03
N ARG A 136 6.89 -17.73 6.04
CA ARG A 136 5.44 -17.55 6.04
C ARG A 136 4.83 -18.93 5.79
N PRO A 137 3.91 -19.43 6.65
CA PRO A 137 3.29 -20.73 6.44
C PRO A 137 2.73 -20.79 5.01
N ASN A 138 3.10 -21.86 4.31
CA ASN A 138 2.88 -22.03 2.88
C ASN A 138 1.37 -21.95 2.59
N GLU A 139 0.98 -21.02 1.72
CA GLU A 139 -0.43 -20.84 1.30
C GLU A 139 -0.97 -22.10 0.59
N GLU A 140 -0.10 -22.98 0.09
CA GLU A 140 -0.45 -24.21 -0.64
C GLU A 140 -1.00 -25.35 0.23
N GLU A 141 -0.77 -25.40 1.55
CA GLU A 141 -1.40 -26.43 2.41
C GLU A 141 -2.85 -26.09 2.80
N LEU A 142 -3.34 -24.90 2.40
CA LEU A 142 -4.69 -24.41 2.65
C LEU A 142 -5.54 -24.36 1.37
N GLU A 143 -5.13 -25.09 0.32
CA GLU A 143 -5.92 -25.26 -0.90
C GLU A 143 -7.05 -26.28 -0.71
N GLY A 144 -8.16 -25.78 -0.17
CA GLY A 144 -9.49 -26.34 -0.38
C GLY A 144 -10.39 -25.28 -0.99
N ASP A 145 -10.57 -25.37 -2.30
CA ASP A 145 -11.67 -24.79 -3.09
C ASP A 145 -11.48 -23.36 -3.67
N HIS A 146 -11.32 -23.38 -5.00
CA HIS A 146 -11.38 -22.36 -6.05
C HIS A 146 -11.58 -20.86 -5.73
N THR A 147 -10.66 -20.01 -6.23
CA THR A 147 -10.87 -19.15 -7.43
C THR A 147 -9.56 -18.45 -7.84
N ARG A 148 -9.25 -18.49 -9.14
CA ARG A 148 -8.04 -17.96 -9.78
C ARG A 148 -7.79 -16.48 -9.47
N VAL A 149 -6.57 -16.19 -9.04
CA VAL A 149 -6.02 -14.84 -8.86
C VAL A 149 -5.88 -14.15 -10.22
N VAL A 150 -6.51 -12.99 -10.40
CA VAL A 150 -6.19 -12.05 -11.49
C VAL A 150 -5.29 -10.96 -10.91
N GLU A 151 -4.07 -10.89 -11.44
CA GLU A 151 -3.10 -9.84 -11.20
C GLU A 151 -3.66 -8.49 -11.67
N ASN A 152 -4.21 -7.69 -10.74
CA ASN A 152 -4.32 -6.22 -10.84
C ASN A 152 -4.84 -5.70 -9.50
N ALA A 153 -3.97 -5.55 -8.50
CA ALA A 153 -4.33 -4.89 -7.25
C ALA A 153 -4.24 -3.36 -7.44
N PRO A 154 -5.35 -2.60 -7.35
CA PRO A 154 -5.34 -1.15 -7.35
C PRO A 154 -4.72 -0.62 -6.05
N GLN A 155 -4.08 0.55 -6.21
CA GLN A 155 -3.39 1.33 -5.20
C GLN A 155 -4.19 1.39 -3.88
N ALA A 156 -3.56 0.93 -2.79
CA ALA A 156 -4.13 1.05 -1.45
C ALA A 156 -4.38 2.52 -1.12
N ALA A 157 -5.64 2.86 -0.82
CA ALA A 157 -6.08 4.23 -0.63
C ALA A 157 -5.96 4.68 0.83
N MET A 158 -5.99 3.75 1.80
CA MET A 158 -5.90 4.05 3.24
C MET A 158 -5.21 2.88 3.97
N THR A 159 -4.28 3.15 4.89
CA THR A 159 -3.59 2.13 5.70
C THR A 159 -3.26 2.71 7.08
N GLY A 160 -3.17 1.88 8.12
CA GLY A 160 -2.83 2.33 9.47
C GLY A 160 -2.92 1.24 10.53
N ARG A 161 -2.86 1.66 11.81
CA ARG A 161 -3.00 0.78 12.98
C ARG A 161 -4.28 1.08 13.74
N LEU A 162 -4.93 0.04 14.28
CA LEU A 162 -6.22 0.15 14.98
C LEU A 162 -6.12 0.83 16.36
N ASN A 163 -4.93 0.86 16.93
CA ASN A 163 -4.64 1.60 18.17
C ASN A 163 -4.41 3.11 17.92
N GLU A 164 -4.23 3.53 16.67
CA GLU A 164 -4.10 4.94 16.28
C GLU A 164 -5.43 5.49 15.73
N VAL A 165 -6.13 4.69 14.93
CA VAL A 165 -7.44 5.01 14.38
C VAL A 165 -8.39 3.85 14.69
N PRO A 166 -9.43 4.06 15.52
CA PRO A 166 -10.37 3.00 15.87
C PRO A 166 -11.01 2.37 14.64
N ILE A 167 -11.21 1.05 14.66
CA ILE A 167 -11.82 0.31 13.54
C ILE A 167 -13.20 0.86 13.18
N THR A 168 -13.96 1.33 14.17
CA THR A 168 -15.29 1.93 14.00
C THR A 168 -15.25 3.21 13.17
N GLU A 169 -14.26 4.09 13.37
CA GLU A 169 -14.10 5.31 12.57
C GLU A 169 -13.77 4.99 11.11
N ILE A 170 -12.97 3.96 10.88
CA ILE A 170 -12.62 3.49 9.53
C ILE A 170 -13.87 2.98 8.83
N LEU A 171 -14.62 2.09 9.49
CA LEU A 171 -15.85 1.49 8.98
C LEU A 171 -16.91 2.57 8.66
N GLN A 172 -17.12 3.52 9.58
CA GLN A 172 -18.01 4.67 9.37
C GLN A 172 -17.53 5.56 8.23
N GLY A 173 -16.21 5.78 8.13
CA GLY A 173 -15.59 6.53 7.05
C GLY A 173 -15.86 5.92 5.68
N LEU A 174 -15.81 4.58 5.56
CA LEU A 174 -16.14 3.88 4.32
C LEU A 174 -17.62 4.07 3.93
N GLU A 175 -18.53 3.96 4.90
CA GLU A 175 -19.98 4.15 4.69
C GLU A 175 -20.31 5.60 4.31
N PHE A 176 -19.87 6.57 5.12
CA PHE A 176 -20.17 7.99 4.93
C PHE A 176 -19.61 8.53 3.61
N ASN A 177 -18.38 8.15 3.27
CA ASN A 177 -17.74 8.61 2.02
C ASN A 177 -18.10 7.74 0.81
N ARG A 178 -19.05 6.81 0.95
CA ARG A 178 -19.51 5.89 -0.11
C ARG A 178 -18.35 5.21 -0.84
N LYS A 179 -17.35 4.75 -0.07
CA LYS A 179 -16.16 4.13 -0.63
C LYS A 179 -16.48 2.75 -1.19
N THR A 180 -15.83 2.43 -2.30
CA THR A 180 -15.91 1.13 -2.97
C THR A 180 -14.52 0.51 -2.96
N GLY A 181 -14.38 -0.67 -2.37
CA GLY A 181 -13.09 -1.31 -2.18
C GLY A 181 -13.08 -2.42 -1.13
N THR A 182 -11.89 -2.91 -0.83
CA THR A 182 -11.67 -4.00 0.11
C THR A 182 -10.80 -3.52 1.26
N LEU A 183 -11.33 -3.63 2.48
CA LEU A 183 -10.61 -3.44 3.75
C LEU A 183 -10.06 -4.79 4.22
N VAL A 184 -8.76 -4.91 4.36
CA VAL A 184 -8.07 -6.06 4.97
C VAL A 184 -7.67 -5.68 6.38
N ILE A 185 -7.90 -6.57 7.34
CA ILE A 185 -7.56 -6.38 8.75
C ILE A 185 -6.70 -7.55 9.23
N GLN A 186 -5.67 -7.25 10.01
CA GLN A 186 -4.86 -8.25 10.70
C GLN A 186 -4.76 -7.88 12.18
N SER A 187 -5.08 -8.83 13.05
CA SER A 187 -5.01 -8.68 14.51
C SER A 187 -4.52 -9.97 15.17
N ARG A 188 -4.30 -9.93 16.49
CA ARG A 188 -4.01 -11.14 17.27
C ARG A 188 -5.15 -12.16 17.27
N ALA A 189 -6.40 -11.69 17.16
CA ALA A 189 -7.58 -12.55 17.13
C ALA A 189 -7.79 -13.23 15.77
N GLY A 190 -7.07 -12.78 14.73
CA GLY A 190 -7.15 -13.36 13.40
C GLY A 190 -7.02 -12.32 12.30
N LYS A 191 -7.15 -12.81 11.06
CA LYS A 191 -7.14 -12.00 9.85
C LYS A 191 -8.55 -11.92 9.28
N GLY A 192 -8.87 -10.81 8.65
CA GLY A 192 -10.14 -10.64 7.99
C GLY A 192 -10.12 -9.69 6.81
N ARG A 193 -11.24 -9.68 6.11
CA ARG A 193 -11.51 -8.88 4.93
C ARG A 193 -12.95 -8.40 4.99
N LEU A 194 -13.19 -7.13 4.65
CA LEU A 194 -14.50 -6.53 4.40
C LEU A 194 -14.49 -5.90 3.02
N THR A 195 -15.32 -6.41 2.12
CA THR A 195 -15.57 -5.82 0.81
C THR A 195 -16.76 -4.87 0.90
N VAL A 196 -16.61 -3.66 0.36
CA VAL A 196 -17.60 -2.59 0.40
C VAL A 196 -17.82 -2.06 -1.02
N ALA A 197 -19.06 -1.76 -1.41
CA ALA A 197 -19.37 -0.96 -2.58
C ALA A 197 -20.33 0.16 -2.25
N GLU A 198 -20.03 1.37 -2.74
CA GLU A 198 -20.80 2.58 -2.50
C GLU A 198 -21.07 2.85 -1.01
N GLY A 199 -20.17 2.42 -0.13
CA GLY A 199 -20.29 2.52 1.34
C GLY A 199 -21.08 1.38 2.00
N HIS A 200 -21.63 0.44 1.23
CA HIS A 200 -22.37 -0.70 1.74
C HIS A 200 -21.50 -1.96 1.81
N PRO A 201 -21.58 -2.74 2.90
CA PRO A 201 -20.84 -3.99 2.99
C PRO A 201 -21.42 -5.00 2.00
N ILE A 202 -20.55 -5.74 1.31
CA ILE A 202 -20.94 -6.80 0.37
C ILE A 202 -20.62 -8.17 0.96
N GLN A 203 -19.43 -8.29 1.55
CA GLN A 203 -18.91 -9.54 2.12
C GLN A 203 -17.94 -9.21 3.25
N ALA A 204 -18.00 -9.99 4.33
CA ALA A 204 -17.02 -9.91 5.41
C ALA A 204 -16.58 -11.32 5.80
N LYS A 205 -15.31 -11.46 6.16
CA LYS A 205 -14.73 -12.66 6.77
C LYS A 205 -13.73 -12.23 7.83
N PHE A 206 -13.71 -12.88 8.97
CA PHE A 206 -12.72 -12.63 10.02
C PHE A 206 -12.49 -13.90 10.81
N ALA A 207 -11.26 -14.43 10.78
CA ALA A 207 -10.96 -15.80 11.20
C ALA A 207 -11.93 -16.79 10.50
N ASP A 208 -12.67 -17.58 11.29
CA ASP A 208 -13.68 -18.53 10.82
C ASP A 208 -15.09 -17.93 10.73
N LEU A 209 -15.26 -16.65 11.07
CA LEU A 209 -16.53 -15.95 10.99
C LEU A 209 -16.76 -15.39 9.60
N HIS A 210 -18.03 -15.30 9.21
CA HIS A 210 -18.48 -14.80 7.92
C HIS A 210 -19.61 -13.78 8.08
N HIS A 211 -19.72 -12.86 7.13
CA HIS A 211 -20.80 -11.87 7.01
C HIS A 211 -21.00 -11.04 8.29
N ASP A 212 -22.24 -10.98 8.82
CA ASP A 212 -22.60 -10.13 9.95
C ASP A 212 -21.73 -10.44 11.18
N ASP A 213 -21.51 -11.72 11.50
CA ASP A 213 -20.68 -12.12 12.65
C ASP A 213 -19.22 -11.73 12.45
N ALA A 214 -18.71 -11.78 11.22
CA ALA A 214 -17.37 -11.28 10.91
C ALA A 214 -17.28 -9.76 11.05
N LEU A 215 -18.27 -9.02 10.58
CA LEU A 215 -18.28 -7.56 10.67
C LEU A 215 -18.41 -7.10 12.12
N ILE A 216 -19.23 -7.78 12.92
CA ILE A 216 -19.36 -7.54 14.36
C ILE A 216 -18.03 -7.83 15.06
N ALA A 217 -17.37 -8.96 14.75
CA ALA A 217 -16.07 -9.29 15.32
C ALA A 217 -14.99 -8.26 14.94
N ILE A 218 -14.99 -7.81 13.67
CA ILE A 218 -14.09 -6.74 13.19
C ILE A 218 -14.36 -5.44 13.96
N ALA A 219 -15.62 -5.08 14.18
CA ALA A 219 -16.00 -3.86 14.90
C ALA A 219 -15.50 -3.82 16.36
N GLY A 220 -15.29 -4.99 16.98
CA GLY A 220 -14.74 -5.13 18.32
C GLY A 220 -13.21 -5.05 18.42
N LEU A 221 -12.49 -4.92 17.30
CA LEU A 221 -11.03 -4.91 17.31
C LEU A 221 -10.46 -3.56 17.81
N ILE A 222 -9.58 -3.63 18.81
CA ILE A 222 -8.87 -2.48 19.38
C ILE A 222 -7.39 -2.42 18.99
N GLU A 223 -6.84 -3.53 18.49
CA GLU A 223 -5.44 -3.66 18.10
C GLU A 223 -5.33 -4.41 16.77
N GLY A 224 -4.39 -3.98 15.93
CA GLY A 224 -4.15 -4.59 14.63
C GLY A 224 -3.69 -3.59 13.59
N SER A 225 -3.49 -4.07 12.37
CA SER A 225 -3.25 -3.26 11.18
C SER A 225 -4.43 -3.38 10.21
N PHE A 226 -4.65 -2.35 9.42
CA PHE A 226 -5.68 -2.34 8.40
C PHE A 226 -5.15 -1.72 7.10
N GLN A 227 -5.73 -2.15 5.98
CA GLN A 227 -5.47 -1.59 4.67
C GLN A 227 -6.75 -1.60 3.82
N PHE A 228 -7.13 -0.46 3.29
CA PHE A 228 -8.20 -0.33 2.31
C PHE A 228 -7.64 -0.10 0.92
N SER A 229 -8.08 -0.90 -0.04
CA SER A 229 -7.75 -0.79 -1.45
C SER A 229 -9.01 -0.52 -2.26
N ALA A 230 -8.94 0.36 -3.25
CA ALA A 230 -10.06 0.63 -4.17
C ALA A 230 -10.22 -0.50 -5.22
N SER A 231 -10.06 -1.75 -4.78
CA SER A 231 -10.33 -2.99 -5.53
C SER A 231 -11.57 -3.63 -4.95
N VAL A 232 -12.53 -3.92 -5.83
CA VAL A 232 -13.64 -4.79 -5.50
C VAL A 232 -13.52 -6.01 -6.41
N GLU A 233 -13.26 -7.16 -5.80
CA GLU A 233 -13.49 -8.42 -6.47
C GLU A 233 -15.02 -8.57 -6.65
N PRO A 234 -15.49 -9.02 -7.82
CA PRO A 234 -16.91 -9.26 -8.03
C PRO A 234 -17.39 -10.33 -7.06
N ALA A 235 -18.23 -9.94 -6.11
CA ALA A 235 -18.87 -10.82 -5.14
C ALA A 235 -20.37 -10.56 -5.18
N GLU A 236 -21.17 -11.61 -4.98
CA GLU A 236 -22.63 -11.45 -4.90
C GLU A 236 -22.99 -10.68 -3.61
N PRO A 237 -23.88 -9.68 -3.67
CA PRO A 237 -24.27 -8.92 -2.49
C PRO A 237 -25.04 -9.81 -1.51
N MET A 238 -24.45 -10.07 -0.33
CA MET A 238 -25.03 -10.95 0.69
C MET A 238 -25.45 -10.23 1.98
N PHE A 239 -25.02 -8.99 2.19
CA PHE A 239 -25.47 -8.20 3.34
C PHE A 239 -26.84 -7.58 3.11
N ARG A 240 -27.69 -7.67 4.13
CA ARG A 240 -29.00 -6.99 4.16
C ARG A 240 -28.98 -5.68 4.94
N ALA A 241 -27.95 -5.45 5.76
CA ALA A 241 -27.84 -4.33 6.68
C ALA A 241 -26.65 -3.43 6.32
N THR A 242 -26.69 -2.16 6.77
CA THR A 242 -25.59 -1.22 6.56
C THR A 242 -24.49 -1.39 7.63
N ILE A 243 -23.32 -0.78 7.42
CA ILE A 243 -22.21 -0.85 8.38
C ILE A 243 -22.68 -0.32 9.74
N THR A 244 -23.32 0.87 9.77
CA THR A 244 -23.86 1.45 11.01
C THR A 244 -24.84 0.52 11.73
N ALA A 245 -25.73 -0.16 11.01
CA ALA A 245 -26.66 -1.12 11.62
C ALA A 245 -25.92 -2.29 12.30
N CYS A 246 -24.85 -2.78 11.68
CA CYS A 246 -24.00 -3.83 12.26
C CYS A 246 -23.19 -3.33 13.47
N LEU A 247 -22.77 -2.06 13.47
CA LEU A 247 -22.08 -1.46 14.62
C LEU A 247 -23.01 -1.33 15.83
N LEU A 248 -24.26 -0.88 15.63
CA LEU A 248 -25.26 -0.81 16.71
C LEU A 248 -25.56 -2.19 17.30
N GLU A 249 -25.64 -3.21 16.44
CA GLU A 249 -25.81 -4.60 16.87
C GLU A 249 -24.58 -5.13 17.64
N ALA A 250 -23.37 -4.76 17.22
CA ALA A 250 -22.14 -5.10 17.94
C ALA A 250 -22.13 -4.52 19.36
N THR A 251 -22.52 -3.24 19.52
CA THR A 251 -22.67 -2.61 20.83
C THR A 251 -23.69 -3.34 21.69
N ARG A 252 -24.86 -3.68 21.13
CA ARG A 252 -25.91 -4.42 21.86
C ARG A 252 -25.42 -5.79 22.35
N ARG A 253 -24.67 -6.53 21.54
CA ARG A 253 -24.11 -7.85 21.91
C ARG A 253 -23.02 -7.75 22.98
N GLN A 254 -22.26 -6.65 23.01
CA GLN A 254 -21.28 -6.42 24.06
C GLN A 254 -21.95 -6.12 25.41
N ASP A 255 -23.04 -5.34 25.41
CA ASP A 255 -23.80 -5.02 26.63
C ASP A 255 -24.61 -6.23 27.17
N GLU A 256 -24.99 -7.18 26.32
CA GLU A 256 -25.70 -8.42 26.73
C GLU A 256 -24.75 -9.54 27.20
N GLY A 257 -23.44 -9.34 27.07
CA GLY A 257 -22.40 -10.32 27.41
C GLY A 257 -21.76 -10.15 28.80
N GLU A 258 -22.27 -9.24 29.65
CA GLU A 258 -21.83 -9.02 31.04
C GLU A 258 -22.72 -9.69 32.10
#